data_AF-A0A0H3LTE7-F1
#
_entry.id   AF-A0A0H3LTE7-F1
#
_cell.length_a   1.000
_cell.length_b   1.000
_cell.length_c   1.000
_cell.angle_alpha   90.00
_cell.angle_beta   90.00
_cell.angle_gamma   90.00
#
_symmetry.space_group_name_H-M   'P 1'
#
loop_
_entity.id
_entity.type
_entity.pdbx_description
1 polymer ?
#
loop_
_entity_poly.entity_id
_entity_poly.type
_entity_poly.pdbx_seq_one_letter_code
_entity_poly.pdbx_strand_id
1 'polypeptide(L)'
;MRAEDYAELLSAAQIVAQAHRRADEIVAEAREEFERERRRGYEEGRREALTDQAEKMIETVSRTIDYFAGIENEMIELVMSAVRKIVDGYDDRERTVIAVRNALAVVRNQRQMTLRLHPDEVDVLREGMNQLLAAYPGVGYLDLLPDARLTPGACILESEIGMVEASLEDQLCALRAAFERTFGRRG
;
A
#
# COMPACT_ATOMS: atom_id res chain seq x y z
N MET A 1 -34.98 -54.25 80.27
CA MET A 1 -34.78 -53.38 79.08
C MET A 1 -35.69 -53.93 78.00
N ARG A 2 -36.68 -53.14 77.56
CA ARG A 2 -37.88 -53.64 76.88
C ARG A 2 -37.65 -53.74 75.37
N ALA A 3 -38.37 -54.65 74.69
CA ALA A 3 -38.26 -54.88 73.25
C ALA A 3 -38.58 -53.64 72.39
N GLU A 4 -39.37 -52.70 72.93
CA GLU A 4 -39.72 -51.42 72.29
C GLU A 4 -38.51 -50.47 72.19
N ASP A 5 -37.70 -50.35 73.26
CA ASP A 5 -36.48 -49.52 73.26
C ASP A 5 -35.46 -49.99 72.20
N TYR A 6 -35.40 -51.30 71.96
CA TYR A 6 -34.52 -51.88 70.95
C TYR A 6 -34.99 -51.60 69.52
N ALA A 7 -36.31 -51.59 69.29
CA ALA A 7 -36.90 -51.28 67.98
C ALA A 7 -36.72 -49.80 67.60
N GLU A 8 -36.81 -48.88 68.57
CA GLU A 8 -36.54 -47.45 68.35
C GLU A 8 -35.06 -47.16 68.06
N LEU A 9 -34.13 -47.83 68.75
CA LEU A 9 -32.70 -47.70 68.45
C LEU A 9 -32.37 -48.24 67.05
N LEU A 10 -33.02 -49.33 66.62
CA LEU A 10 -32.84 -49.89 65.28
C LEU A 10 -33.35 -48.94 64.19
N SER A 11 -34.51 -48.29 64.40
CA SER A 11 -35.09 -47.36 63.43
C SER A 11 -34.29 -46.05 63.33
N ALA A 12 -33.78 -45.54 64.46
CA ALA A 12 -32.88 -44.39 64.47
C ALA A 12 -31.57 -44.68 63.71
N ALA A 13 -30.99 -45.87 63.90
CA ALA A 13 -29.79 -46.31 63.17
C ALA A 13 -30.05 -46.44 61.66
N GLN A 14 -31.25 -46.91 61.26
CA GLN A 14 -31.65 -46.99 59.85
C GLN A 14 -31.80 -45.61 59.20
N ILE A 15 -32.39 -44.63 59.91
CA ILE A 15 -32.54 -43.25 59.42
C ILE A 15 -31.17 -42.61 59.22
N VAL A 16 -30.25 -42.76 60.17
CA VAL A 16 -28.88 -42.23 60.07
C VAL A 16 -28.12 -42.90 58.90
N ALA A 17 -28.24 -44.21 58.74
CA ALA A 17 -27.62 -44.91 57.61
C ALA A 17 -28.19 -44.46 56.26
N GLN A 18 -29.50 -44.19 56.17
CA GLN A 18 -30.13 -43.65 54.97
C GLN A 18 -29.69 -42.22 54.69
N ALA A 19 -29.55 -41.38 55.72
CA ALA A 19 -29.06 -40.01 55.60
C ALA A 19 -27.60 -39.98 55.09
N HIS A 20 -26.74 -40.86 55.60
CA HIS A 20 -25.36 -40.99 55.11
C HIS A 20 -25.30 -41.42 53.65
N ARG A 21 -26.05 -42.46 53.26
CA ARG A 21 -26.11 -42.88 51.84
C ARG A 21 -26.56 -41.75 50.93
N ARG A 22 -27.61 -41.02 51.32
CA ARG A 22 -28.11 -39.90 50.53
C ARG A 22 -27.12 -38.73 50.48
N ALA A 23 -26.38 -38.48 51.55
CA ALA A 23 -25.30 -37.49 51.55
C ALA A 23 -24.17 -37.89 50.61
N ASP A 24 -23.76 -39.16 50.61
CA ASP A 24 -22.72 -39.68 49.72
C ASP A 24 -23.16 -39.61 48.25
N GLU A 25 -24.42 -39.94 47.95
CA GLU A 25 -25.02 -39.81 46.61
C GLU A 25 -25.00 -38.35 46.13
N ILE A 26 -25.44 -37.40 46.97
CA ILE A 26 -25.41 -35.97 46.64
C ILE A 26 -23.98 -35.49 46.37
N VAL A 27 -23.01 -35.91 47.18
CA VAL A 27 -21.60 -35.54 46.99
C VAL A 27 -21.03 -36.13 45.71
N ALA A 28 -21.39 -37.37 45.37
CA ALA A 28 -20.97 -38.00 44.12
C ALA A 28 -21.55 -37.26 42.90
N GLU A 29 -22.86 -36.98 42.90
CA GLU A 29 -23.54 -36.25 41.83
C GLU A 29 -22.96 -34.84 41.66
N ALA A 30 -22.75 -34.12 42.77
CA ALA A 30 -22.15 -32.78 42.74
C ALA A 30 -20.73 -32.78 42.16
N ARG A 31 -19.93 -33.83 42.42
CA ARG A 31 -18.58 -33.97 41.84
C ARG A 31 -18.64 -34.25 40.34
N GLU A 32 -19.54 -35.11 39.89
CA GLU A 32 -19.72 -35.40 38.47
C GLU A 32 -20.18 -34.16 37.69
N GLU A 33 -21.14 -33.43 38.25
CA GLU A 33 -21.62 -32.17 37.66
C GLU A 33 -20.51 -31.10 37.63
N PHE A 34 -19.76 -30.95 38.72
CA PHE A 34 -18.61 -30.04 38.77
C PHE A 34 -17.58 -30.36 37.68
N GLU A 35 -17.19 -31.62 37.53
CA GLU A 35 -16.23 -32.03 36.50
C GLU A 35 -16.76 -31.81 35.08
N ARG A 36 -18.06 -32.05 34.87
CA ARG A 36 -18.72 -31.80 33.58
C ARG A 36 -18.70 -30.32 33.22
N GLU A 37 -19.12 -29.43 34.12
CA GLU A 37 -19.13 -27.99 33.88
C GLU A 37 -17.71 -27.43 33.80
N ARG A 38 -16.76 -27.95 34.59
CA ARG A 38 -15.34 -27.58 34.48
C ARG A 38 -14.78 -27.88 33.09
N ARG A 39 -15.04 -29.09 32.56
CA ARG A 39 -14.62 -29.46 31.20
C ARG A 39 -15.29 -28.58 30.15
N ARG A 40 -16.59 -28.34 30.28
CA ARG A 40 -17.34 -27.48 29.37
C ARG A 40 -16.79 -26.05 29.35
N GLY A 41 -16.60 -25.44 30.52
CA GLY A 41 -16.05 -24.09 30.64
C GLY A 41 -14.62 -23.99 30.11
N TYR A 42 -13.80 -25.03 30.29
CA TYR A 42 -12.47 -25.10 29.70
C TYR A 42 -12.51 -25.17 28.17
N GLU A 43 -13.38 -26.00 27.59
CA GLU A 43 -13.54 -26.12 26.14
C GLU A 43 -14.08 -24.82 25.52
N GLU A 44 -15.05 -24.19 26.17
CA GLU A 44 -15.64 -22.92 25.75
C GLU A 44 -14.61 -21.78 25.82
N GLY A 45 -13.93 -21.63 26.95
CA GLY A 45 -12.87 -20.62 27.13
C GLY A 45 -11.70 -20.83 26.16
N ARG A 46 -11.35 -22.09 25.85
CA ARG A 46 -10.33 -22.39 24.83
C ARG A 46 -10.78 -21.95 23.43
N ARG A 47 -12.06 -22.15 23.09
CA ARG A 47 -12.62 -21.76 21.78
C ARG A 47 -12.70 -20.24 21.64
N GLU A 48 -13.11 -19.55 22.71
CA GLU A 48 -13.13 -18.09 22.77
C GLU A 48 -11.72 -17.52 22.65
N ALA A 49 -10.77 -18.01 23.44
CA ALA A 49 -9.37 -17.58 23.38
C ALA A 49 -8.74 -17.78 21.99
N LEU A 50 -9.07 -18.89 21.30
CA LEU A 50 -8.59 -19.14 19.94
C LEU A 50 -9.16 -18.11 18.95
N THR A 51 -10.45 -17.77 19.10
CA THR A 51 -11.11 -16.75 18.26
C THR A 51 -10.48 -15.38 18.49
N ASP A 52 -10.36 -14.94 19.74
CA ASP A 52 -9.72 -13.68 20.13
C ASP A 52 -8.29 -13.58 19.61
N GLN A 53 -7.53 -14.68 19.69
CA GLN A 53 -6.17 -14.72 19.20
C GLN A 53 -6.12 -14.57 17.67
N ALA A 54 -7.02 -15.24 16.95
CA ALA A 54 -7.12 -15.11 15.50
C ALA A 54 -7.48 -13.69 15.09
N GLU A 55 -8.43 -13.05 15.77
CA GLU A 55 -8.82 -11.65 15.53
C GLU A 55 -7.65 -10.69 15.75
N LYS A 56 -6.94 -10.81 16.87
CA LYS A 56 -5.74 -10.00 17.17
C LYS A 56 -4.62 -10.21 16.13
N MET A 57 -4.46 -11.44 15.64
CA MET A 57 -3.47 -11.75 14.61
C MET A 57 -3.84 -11.07 13.29
N ILE A 58 -5.10 -11.15 12.86
CA ILE A 58 -5.60 -10.47 11.67
C ILE A 58 -5.42 -8.95 11.81
N GLU A 59 -5.81 -8.38 12.95
CA GLU A 59 -5.65 -6.94 13.22
C GLU A 59 -4.18 -6.49 13.13
N THR A 60 -3.26 -7.29 13.69
CA THR A 60 -1.82 -6.99 13.64
C THR A 60 -1.29 -7.02 12.21
N VAL A 61 -1.71 -8.02 11.42
CA VAL A 61 -1.33 -8.13 10.01
C VAL A 61 -1.86 -6.92 9.23
N SER A 62 -3.14 -6.57 9.39
CA SER A 62 -3.74 -5.42 8.70
C SER A 62 -3.02 -4.11 9.05
N ARG A 63 -2.77 -3.84 10.33
CA ARG A 63 -2.01 -2.66 10.76
C ARG A 63 -0.61 -2.61 10.16
N THR A 64 0.03 -3.77 10.01
CA THR A 64 1.36 -3.87 9.40
C THR A 64 1.31 -3.54 7.91
N ILE A 65 0.32 -4.06 7.18
CA ILE A 65 0.10 -3.76 5.76
C ILE A 65 -0.14 -2.25 5.57
N ASP A 66 -1.06 -1.68 6.36
CA ASP A 66 -1.39 -0.25 6.27
C ASP A 66 -0.18 0.63 6.59
N TYR A 67 0.64 0.24 7.57
CA TYR A 67 1.87 0.95 7.93
C TYR A 67 2.89 0.97 6.79
N PHE A 68 3.14 -0.17 6.16
CA PHE A 68 4.08 -0.23 5.02
C PHE A 68 3.55 0.53 3.81
N ALA A 69 2.26 0.43 3.50
CA ALA A 69 1.65 1.19 2.42
C ALA A 69 1.75 2.72 2.67
N GLY A 70 1.58 3.15 3.92
CA GLY A 70 1.79 4.55 4.32
C GLY A 70 3.22 5.02 4.08
N ILE A 71 4.20 4.24 4.52
CA ILE A 71 5.63 4.54 4.33
C ILE A 71 6.01 4.59 2.85
N GLU A 72 5.51 3.67 2.02
CA GLU A 72 5.81 3.67 0.59
C GLU A 72 5.35 4.98 -0.07
N ASN A 73 4.13 5.44 0.26
CA ASN A 73 3.63 6.72 -0.24
C ASN A 73 4.46 7.92 0.25
N GLU A 74 4.82 7.94 1.54
CA GLU A 74 5.68 8.99 2.10
C GLU A 74 7.06 9.04 1.41
N MET A 75 7.65 7.88 1.11
CA MET A 75 8.91 7.80 0.36
C MET A 75 8.78 8.34 -1.06
N ILE A 76 7.70 8.00 -1.77
CA ILE A 76 7.44 8.53 -3.11
C ILE A 76 7.36 10.06 -3.06
N GLU A 77 6.58 10.62 -2.13
CA GLU A 77 6.47 12.07 -1.99
C GLU A 77 7.80 12.74 -1.65
N LEU A 78 8.60 12.15 -0.76
CA LEU A 78 9.91 12.67 -0.40
C LEU A 78 10.85 12.71 -1.61
N VAL A 79 10.92 11.62 -2.38
CA VAL A 79 11.77 11.54 -3.58
C VAL A 79 11.27 12.52 -4.63
N MET A 80 9.98 12.57 -4.89
CA MET A 80 9.40 13.50 -5.88
C MET A 80 9.63 14.96 -5.47
N SER A 81 9.55 15.29 -4.18
CA SER A 81 9.88 16.63 -3.67
C SER A 81 11.35 16.98 -3.88
N ALA A 82 12.26 16.03 -3.63
CA ALA A 82 13.70 16.23 -3.85
C ALA A 82 14.02 16.43 -5.34
N VAL A 83 13.44 15.61 -6.22
CA VAL A 83 13.60 15.74 -7.68
C VAL A 83 13.05 17.08 -8.17
N ARG A 84 11.86 17.49 -7.69
CA ARG A 84 11.27 18.79 -8.04
C ARG A 84 12.17 19.95 -7.61
N LYS A 85 12.75 19.92 -6.40
CA LYS A 85 13.72 20.94 -5.95
C LYS A 85 14.98 21.00 -6.82
N ILE A 86 15.48 19.86 -7.28
CA ILE A 86 16.63 19.81 -8.19
C ILE A 86 16.25 20.44 -9.53
N VAL A 87 15.10 20.05 -10.08
CA VAL A 87 14.54 20.61 -11.32
C VAL A 87 14.30 22.12 -11.21
N ASP A 88 13.80 22.58 -10.07
CA ASP A 88 13.53 23.99 -9.81
C ASP A 88 14.81 24.85 -9.79
N GLY A 89 15.98 24.24 -9.61
CA GLY A 89 17.27 24.91 -9.67
C GLY A 89 17.79 25.20 -11.07
N TYR A 90 17.20 24.61 -12.12
CA TYR A 90 17.55 24.89 -13.51
C TYR A 90 16.82 26.13 -14.02
N ASP A 91 17.50 26.91 -14.85
CA ASP A 91 16.88 28.06 -15.52
C ASP A 91 15.90 27.60 -16.63
N ASP A 92 15.06 28.52 -17.12
CA ASP A 92 14.03 28.20 -18.12
C ASP A 92 14.66 27.64 -19.41
N ARG A 93 15.83 28.16 -19.81
CA ARG A 93 16.57 27.69 -20.98
C ARG A 93 16.97 26.23 -20.86
N GLU A 94 17.55 25.85 -19.72
CA GLU A 94 17.97 24.48 -19.44
C GLU A 94 16.77 23.53 -19.45
N ARG A 95 15.63 23.94 -18.87
CA ARG A 95 14.39 23.15 -18.87
C ARG A 95 13.86 22.94 -20.29
N THR A 96 13.81 23.98 -21.12
CA THR A 96 13.40 23.85 -22.54
C THR A 96 14.31 22.87 -23.27
N VAL A 97 15.63 23.01 -23.13
CA VAL A 97 16.59 22.11 -23.81
C VAL A 97 16.41 20.67 -23.37
N ILE A 98 16.16 20.42 -22.08
CA ILE A 98 15.86 19.09 -21.54
C ILE A 98 14.58 18.55 -22.20
N ALA A 99 13.48 19.29 -22.18
CA ALA A 99 12.21 18.88 -22.79
C ALA A 99 12.37 18.48 -24.26
N VAL A 100 13.11 19.26 -25.05
CA VAL A 100 13.37 18.97 -26.46
C VAL A 100 14.23 17.73 -26.64
N ARG A 101 15.30 17.56 -25.85
CA ARG A 101 16.12 16.34 -25.88
C ARG A 101 15.29 15.09 -25.62
N ASN A 102 14.33 15.18 -24.72
CA ASN A 102 13.43 14.08 -24.39
C ASN A 102 12.51 13.75 -25.57
N ALA A 103 11.90 14.76 -26.21
CA ALA A 103 11.10 14.55 -27.41
C ALA A 103 11.91 13.86 -28.52
N LEU A 104 13.13 14.36 -28.78
CA LEU A 104 14.04 13.81 -29.78
C LEU A 104 14.54 12.40 -29.45
N ALA A 105 14.63 12.01 -28.18
CA ALA A 105 15.06 10.67 -27.79
C ALA A 105 14.04 9.57 -28.14
N VAL A 106 12.75 9.93 -28.18
CA VAL A 106 11.66 9.01 -28.52
C VAL A 106 11.54 8.83 -30.03
N VAL A 107 11.81 9.88 -30.80
CA VAL A 107 11.66 9.86 -32.26
C VAL A 107 12.99 9.45 -32.92
N ARG A 108 13.03 8.26 -33.53
CA ARG A 108 14.22 7.75 -34.24
C ARG A 108 14.04 7.81 -35.75
N ASN A 109 15.13 8.15 -36.46
CA ASN A 109 15.27 8.06 -37.92
C ASN A 109 14.26 8.88 -38.75
N GLN A 110 13.92 10.10 -38.31
CA GLN A 110 13.05 11.02 -39.05
C GLN A 110 13.85 12.13 -39.70
N ARG A 111 13.68 12.31 -41.02
CA ARG A 111 14.47 13.28 -41.80
C ARG A 111 13.95 14.71 -41.67
N GLN A 112 12.66 14.90 -41.44
CA GLN A 112 12.04 16.22 -41.29
C GLN A 112 11.08 16.19 -40.09
N MET A 113 11.23 17.18 -39.20
CA MET A 113 10.38 17.33 -38.04
C MET A 113 10.12 18.81 -37.77
N THR A 114 8.99 19.09 -37.15
CA THR A 114 8.61 20.43 -36.69
C THR A 114 8.49 20.40 -35.17
N LEU A 115 9.24 21.25 -34.49
CA LEU A 115 9.13 21.44 -33.05
C LEU A 115 8.32 22.70 -32.77
N ARG A 116 7.22 22.54 -32.05
CA ARG A 116 6.39 23.61 -31.54
C ARG A 116 6.74 23.89 -30.10
N LEU A 117 6.95 25.15 -29.76
CA LEU A 117 7.34 25.60 -28.43
C LEU A 117 6.79 27.01 -28.18
N HIS A 118 6.82 27.46 -26.92
CA HIS A 118 6.36 28.80 -26.58
C HIS A 118 7.23 29.85 -27.30
N PRO A 119 6.66 30.97 -27.80
CA PRO A 119 7.41 31.98 -28.53
C PRO A 119 8.65 32.49 -27.79
N ASP A 120 8.57 32.63 -26.47
CA ASP A 120 9.67 33.12 -25.62
C ASP A 120 10.88 32.18 -25.57
N GLU A 121 10.70 30.91 -25.97
CA GLU A 121 11.72 29.86 -25.90
C GLU A 121 12.39 29.61 -27.27
N VAL A 122 11.80 30.13 -28.36
CA VAL A 122 12.27 29.86 -29.74
C VAL A 122 13.69 30.35 -29.95
N ASP A 123 13.99 31.58 -29.55
CA ASP A 123 15.31 32.17 -29.76
C ASP A 123 16.37 31.50 -28.89
N VAL A 124 16.01 31.16 -27.66
CA VAL A 124 16.85 30.44 -26.71
C VAL A 124 17.30 29.09 -27.28
N LEU A 125 16.37 28.35 -27.89
CA LEU A 125 16.65 27.06 -28.51
C LEU A 125 17.42 27.20 -29.82
N ARG A 126 17.09 28.24 -30.62
CA ARG A 126 17.75 28.51 -31.90
C ARG A 126 19.26 28.72 -31.75
N GLU A 127 19.70 29.40 -30.69
CA GLU A 127 21.13 29.57 -30.37
C GLU A 127 21.85 28.24 -30.09
N GLY A 128 21.18 27.29 -29.43
CA GLY A 128 21.75 26.00 -29.02
C GLY A 128 21.51 24.86 -30.02
N MET A 129 20.75 25.09 -31.08
CA MET A 129 20.20 24.02 -31.92
C MET A 129 21.29 23.18 -32.63
N ASN A 130 22.37 23.81 -33.07
CA ASN A 130 23.48 23.09 -33.72
C ASN A 130 24.13 22.09 -32.77
N GLN A 131 24.33 22.46 -31.49
CA GLN A 131 24.89 21.56 -30.48
C GLN A 131 23.90 20.46 -30.10
N LEU A 132 22.61 20.79 -30.04
CA LEU A 132 21.55 19.82 -29.77
C LEU A 132 21.49 18.75 -30.87
N LEU A 133 21.41 19.15 -32.14
CA LEU A 133 21.31 18.23 -33.28
C LEU A 133 22.57 17.38 -33.48
N ALA A 134 23.75 17.86 -33.06
CA ALA A 134 24.98 17.07 -33.10
C ALA A 134 24.89 15.76 -32.28
N ALA A 135 24.07 15.72 -31.23
CA ALA A 135 23.81 14.52 -30.45
C ALA A 135 22.83 13.54 -31.11
N TYR A 136 22.11 13.97 -32.16
CA TYR A 136 21.06 13.20 -32.82
C TYR A 136 21.26 13.19 -34.35
N PRO A 137 22.30 12.50 -34.87
CA PRO A 137 22.63 12.51 -36.31
C PRO A 137 21.56 11.88 -37.21
N GLY A 138 20.59 11.16 -36.65
CA GLY A 138 19.44 10.61 -37.37
C GLY A 138 18.32 11.64 -37.67
N VAL A 139 18.46 12.87 -37.16
CA VAL A 139 17.53 13.99 -37.39
C VAL A 139 18.07 14.86 -38.51
N GLY A 140 17.37 14.90 -39.64
CA GLY A 140 17.83 15.62 -40.83
C GLY A 140 17.64 17.14 -40.70
N TYR A 141 16.41 17.58 -40.47
CA TYR A 141 16.04 18.98 -40.32
C TYR A 141 14.96 19.13 -39.24
N LEU A 142 15.13 20.13 -38.37
CA LEU A 142 14.19 20.48 -37.30
C LEU A 142 13.73 21.92 -37.52
N ASP A 143 12.46 22.10 -37.88
CA ASP A 143 11.86 23.43 -38.01
C ASP A 143 11.29 23.89 -36.66
N LEU A 144 11.47 25.16 -36.31
CA LEU A 144 10.96 25.72 -35.04
C LEU A 144 9.73 26.57 -35.31
N LEU A 145 8.59 26.15 -34.78
CA LEU A 145 7.33 26.87 -34.92
C LEU A 145 6.87 27.44 -33.57
N PRO A 146 6.75 28.77 -33.42
CA PRO A 146 6.19 29.36 -32.21
C PRO A 146 4.70 29.00 -32.08
N ASP A 147 4.27 28.54 -30.91
CA ASP A 147 2.87 28.31 -30.57
C ASP A 147 2.53 28.88 -29.19
N ALA A 148 1.85 30.03 -29.16
CA ALA A 148 1.45 30.73 -27.94
C ALA A 148 0.38 29.98 -27.11
N ARG A 149 -0.15 28.85 -27.61
CA ARG A 149 -1.09 28.01 -26.87
C ARG A 149 -0.37 27.01 -25.96
N LEU A 150 0.93 26.79 -26.17
CA LEU A 150 1.75 25.95 -25.32
C LEU A 150 2.15 26.68 -24.05
N THR A 151 2.26 25.93 -22.95
CA THR A 151 2.84 26.46 -21.71
C THR A 151 4.36 26.55 -21.87
N PRO A 152 5.03 27.58 -21.32
CA PRO A 152 6.49 27.59 -21.27
C PRO A 152 7.05 26.29 -20.65
N GLY A 153 8.07 25.72 -21.26
CA GLY A 153 8.67 24.43 -20.89
C GLY A 153 7.99 23.20 -21.48
N ALA A 154 6.89 23.36 -22.23
CA ALA A 154 6.24 22.31 -23.00
C ALA A 154 6.57 22.45 -24.50
N CYS A 155 6.81 21.32 -25.16
CA CYS A 155 7.05 21.28 -26.59
C CYS A 155 6.29 20.13 -27.25
N ILE A 156 5.96 20.31 -28.53
CA ILE A 156 5.35 19.27 -29.36
C ILE A 156 6.25 19.04 -30.56
N LEU A 157 6.71 17.81 -30.71
CA LEU A 157 7.50 17.38 -31.85
C LEU A 157 6.59 16.65 -32.85
N GLU A 158 6.39 17.24 -34.01
CA GLU A 158 5.60 16.69 -35.11
C GLU A 158 6.55 16.08 -36.17
N SER A 159 6.19 14.89 -36.65
CA SER A 159 6.90 14.14 -37.69
C SER A 159 5.90 13.48 -38.64
N GLU A 160 6.37 12.93 -39.77
CA GLU A 160 5.50 12.23 -40.74
C GLU A 160 4.74 11.04 -40.13
N ILE A 161 5.29 10.42 -39.08
CA ILE A 161 4.72 9.23 -38.44
C ILE A 161 3.87 9.55 -37.20
N GLY A 162 3.80 10.82 -36.78
CA GLY A 162 3.00 11.25 -35.64
C GLY A 162 3.59 12.42 -34.86
N MET A 163 2.94 12.74 -33.74
CA MET A 163 3.30 13.83 -32.83
C MET A 163 3.67 13.28 -31.44
N VAL A 164 4.65 13.92 -30.80
CA VAL A 164 5.09 13.63 -29.43
C VAL A 164 5.04 14.91 -28.63
N GLU A 165 4.22 14.92 -27.58
CA GLU A 165 4.21 15.99 -26.59
C GLU A 165 5.26 15.68 -25.53
N ALA A 166 6.05 16.69 -25.15
CA ALA A 166 7.05 16.54 -24.11
C ALA A 166 7.13 17.82 -23.27
N SER A 167 6.87 17.66 -21.98
CA SER A 167 7.19 18.66 -20.96
C SER A 167 7.98 18.02 -19.83
N LEU A 168 8.64 18.86 -19.04
CA LEU A 168 9.32 18.40 -17.82
C LEU A 168 8.33 17.83 -16.79
N GLU A 169 7.12 18.38 -16.74
CA GLU A 169 6.05 17.89 -15.86
C GLU A 169 5.56 16.49 -16.27
N ASP A 170 5.46 16.21 -17.58
CA ASP A 170 5.11 14.86 -18.06
C ASP A 170 6.14 13.83 -17.62
N GLN A 171 7.42 14.21 -17.58
CA GLN A 171 8.48 13.32 -17.09
C GLN A 171 8.39 13.07 -15.59
N LEU A 172 8.10 14.11 -14.80
CA LEU A 172 7.90 13.97 -13.35
C LEU A 172 6.69 13.07 -13.07
N CYS A 173 5.60 13.21 -13.83
CA CYS A 173 4.44 12.34 -13.77
C CYS A 173 4.79 10.89 -14.15
N ALA A 174 5.54 10.68 -15.24
CA ALA A 174 5.98 9.35 -15.66
C ALA A 174 6.91 8.68 -14.62
N LEU A 175 7.79 9.46 -13.98
CA LEU A 175 8.68 8.99 -12.91
C LEU A 175 7.88 8.59 -11.68
N ARG A 176 6.92 9.42 -11.24
CA ARG A 176 5.99 9.08 -10.15
C ARG A 176 5.26 7.77 -10.43
N ALA A 177 4.65 7.66 -11.62
CA ALA A 177 3.93 6.44 -12.02
C ALA A 177 4.85 5.21 -12.11
N ALA A 178 6.14 5.39 -12.40
CA ALA A 178 7.12 4.30 -12.34
C ALA A 178 7.40 3.87 -10.90
N PHE A 179 7.59 4.82 -9.97
CA PHE A 179 7.74 4.52 -8.55
C PHE A 179 6.50 3.83 -7.98
N GLU A 180 5.30 4.36 -8.22
CA GLU A 180 4.04 3.74 -7.79
C GLU A 180 3.88 2.31 -8.31
N ARG A 181 4.30 2.03 -9.55
CA ARG A 181 4.30 0.65 -10.09
C ARG A 181 5.34 -0.25 -9.45
N THR A 182 6.50 0.28 -9.06
CA THR A 182 7.57 -0.51 -8.44
C THR A 182 7.26 -0.83 -6.98
N PHE A 183 6.69 0.11 -6.24
CA PHE A 183 6.28 -0.08 -4.85
C PHE A 183 4.94 -0.82 -4.76
N GLY A 184 3.95 -0.48 -5.58
CA GLY A 184 2.64 -1.16 -5.65
C GLY A 184 2.66 -2.60 -6.18
N ARG A 185 3.80 -3.09 -6.70
CA ARG A 185 3.99 -4.50 -7.10
C ARG A 185 4.40 -5.42 -5.96
N ARG A 186 4.70 -4.87 -4.77
CA ARG A 186 5.19 -5.64 -3.62
C ARG A 186 4.14 -5.84 -2.51
N GLY A 187 2.93 -5.33 -2.68
CA GLY A 187 1.76 -5.60 -1.84
C GLY A 187 0.93 -6.78 -2.33
#